data_AF-A0A081RRE3-F1
#
_entry.id   AF-A0A081RRE3-F1
#
_cell.length_a   1.000
_cell.length_b   1.000
_cell.length_c   1.000
_cell.angle_alpha   90.00
_cell.angle_beta   90.00
_cell.angle_gamma   90.00
#
_symmetry.space_group_name_H-M   'P 1'
#
loop_
_entity.id
_entity.type
_entity.pdbx_description
1 polymer ?
#
loop_
_entity_poly.entity_id
_entity_poly.type
_entity_poly.pdbx_seq_one_letter_code
_entity_poly.pdbx_strand_id
1 'polypeptide(L)'
;MEIIGNKWTRAGNALLFIVIASVLAFCIWFYGEKVGLDENYKKTFAWGLAVLILGVLHLAPIIAGIYRQEYIRRTIEQEGLYPAKEKRLKIHSSEDEYVEVINFHLNQCYGRFWRRKVRILLVMGEPEQAEAIAPGLTTQHWLEGHDTVLLWGGSPQAEPDGVQLKVLRKLRRRRPLDGVVWAMTEAQLSQRPQMDTALRMLQKQGRQLGWQAPVYVWNVRHSNWDQRDRPTQTIGCFLPEACTPQVLEQCLNQLPPQLTARGIGQVLAENRHDFLLRLAQYMLAGG
;
A
#
# COMPACT_ATOMS: atom_id res chain seq x y z
N MET A 1 16.63 -6.56 -19.08
CA MET A 1 17.83 -6.19 -18.31
C MET A 1 17.36 -5.34 -17.17
N GLU A 2 16.97 -6.03 -16.10
CA GLU A 2 16.53 -5.45 -14.85
C GLU A 2 17.72 -4.71 -14.23
N ILE A 3 17.56 -3.41 -14.00
CA ILE A 3 18.48 -2.65 -13.17
C ILE A 3 18.11 -3.00 -11.73
N ILE A 4 18.67 -4.12 -11.26
CA ILE A 4 18.69 -4.48 -9.85
C ILE A 4 19.42 -3.33 -9.14
N GLY A 5 18.64 -2.52 -8.42
CA GLY A 5 19.13 -1.41 -7.60
C GLY A 5 20.31 -1.89 -6.75
N ASN A 6 21.49 -1.39 -7.12
CA ASN A 6 22.75 -2.08 -6.91
C ASN A 6 23.29 -1.81 -5.49
N LYS A 7 22.53 -2.24 -4.46
CA LYS A 7 22.96 -2.20 -3.05
C LYS A 7 24.30 -2.92 -2.86
N TRP A 8 24.57 -3.92 -3.70
CA TRP A 8 25.83 -4.65 -3.79
C TRP A 8 27.02 -3.78 -4.22
N THR A 9 26.84 -2.83 -5.15
CA THR A 9 27.94 -1.89 -5.51
C THR A 9 28.22 -0.85 -4.44
N ARG A 10 27.21 -0.39 -3.70
CA ARG A 10 27.42 0.56 -2.59
C ARG A 10 28.12 -0.11 -1.42
N ALA A 11 27.74 -1.34 -1.11
CA ALA A 11 28.43 -2.16 -0.11
C ALA A 11 29.86 -2.54 -0.56
N GLY A 12 30.04 -2.89 -1.84
CA GLY A 12 31.35 -3.20 -2.42
C GLY A 12 32.31 -2.01 -2.42
N ASN A 13 31.84 -0.82 -2.82
CA ASN A 13 32.67 0.39 -2.80
C ASN A 13 33.02 0.84 -1.39
N ALA A 14 32.11 0.69 -0.42
CA ALA A 14 32.42 0.95 0.99
C ALA A 14 33.48 -0.03 1.53
N LEU A 15 33.39 -1.30 1.16
CA LEU A 15 34.40 -2.31 1.51
C LEU A 15 35.76 -1.95 0.89
N LEU A 16 35.79 -1.54 -0.38
CA LEU A 16 37.00 -1.16 -1.11
C LEU A 16 37.67 0.07 -0.47
N PHE A 17 36.88 1.07 -0.04
CA PHE A 17 37.40 2.23 0.70
C PHE A 17 38.06 1.83 2.03
N ILE A 18 37.43 0.92 2.80
CA ILE A 18 37.97 0.41 4.06
C ILE A 18 39.30 -0.33 3.82
N VAL A 19 39.37 -1.13 2.76
CA VAL A 19 40.59 -1.85 2.37
C VAL A 19 41.71 -0.87 2.00
N ILE A 20 41.43 0.15 1.18
CA ILE A 20 42.44 1.15 0.80
C ILE A 20 42.92 1.96 2.03
N ALA A 21 42.02 2.38 2.92
CA ALA A 21 42.38 3.08 4.14
C ALA A 21 43.27 2.23 5.07
N SER A 22 43.03 0.92 5.10
CA SER A 22 43.82 -0.05 5.87
C SER A 22 45.21 -0.26 5.27
N VAL A 23 45.31 -0.37 3.94
CA VAL A 23 46.61 -0.47 3.23
C VAL A 23 47.43 0.80 3.41
N LEU A 24 46.80 1.98 3.36
CA LEU A 24 47.49 3.26 3.63
C LEU A 24 48.00 3.35 5.07
N ALA A 25 47.22 2.88 6.05
CA ALA A 25 47.67 2.79 7.44
C ALA A 25 48.92 1.92 7.57
N PHE A 26 48.91 0.75 6.93
CA PHE A 26 50.01 -0.20 6.91
C PHE A 26 51.27 0.39 6.27
N CYS A 27 51.15 1.03 5.10
CA CYS A 27 52.28 1.66 4.41
C CYS A 27 52.91 2.79 5.23
N ILE A 28 52.10 3.64 5.88
CA ILE A 28 52.61 4.77 6.69
C ILE A 28 53.34 4.26 7.94
N TRP A 29 52.83 3.21 8.59
CA TRP A 29 53.48 2.66 9.77
C TRP A 29 54.76 1.88 9.46
N PHE A 30 54.82 1.19 8.32
CA PHE A 30 55.95 0.33 7.95
C PHE A 30 57.06 1.08 7.20
N TYR A 31 56.72 2.11 6.42
CA TYR A 31 57.66 2.86 5.59
C TYR A 31 57.79 4.34 5.98
N GLY A 32 57.00 4.85 6.92
CA GLY A 32 57.02 6.26 7.31
C GLY A 32 58.35 6.74 7.88
N GLU A 33 59.10 5.87 8.56
CA GLU A 33 60.44 6.19 9.09
C GLU A 33 61.47 6.45 7.98
N LYS A 34 61.32 5.83 6.80
CA LYS A 34 62.19 6.11 5.65
C LYS A 34 61.90 7.46 4.97
N VAL A 35 60.78 8.08 5.31
CA VAL A 35 60.28 9.33 4.73
C VAL A 35 60.40 10.50 5.73
N GLY A 36 61.00 10.27 6.91
CA GLY A 36 61.19 11.29 7.95
C GLY A 36 59.96 11.51 8.85
N LEU A 37 59.02 10.56 8.87
CA LEU A 37 57.89 10.54 9.80
C LEU A 37 58.29 9.78 11.08
N ASP A 38 59.30 10.28 11.79
CA ASP A 38 59.93 9.56 12.91
C ASP A 38 59.08 9.55 14.19
N GLU A 39 58.15 10.50 14.29
CA GLU A 39 57.28 10.67 15.46
C GLU A 39 55.85 10.19 15.18
N ASN A 40 55.27 9.47 16.15
CA ASN A 40 53.93 8.89 16.02
C ASN A 40 52.84 9.92 15.72
N TYR A 41 52.97 11.16 16.22
CA TYR A 41 52.00 12.22 15.91
C TYR A 41 52.05 12.66 14.44
N LYS A 42 53.22 12.60 13.79
CA LYS A 42 53.37 12.90 12.36
C LYS A 42 52.74 11.78 11.51
N LYS A 43 52.88 10.52 11.92
CA LYS A 43 52.26 9.35 11.27
C LYS A 43 50.72 9.39 11.35
N THR A 44 50.16 9.73 12.51
CA THR A 44 48.69 9.84 12.68
C THR A 44 48.10 11.03 11.91
N PHE A 45 48.79 12.17 11.89
CA PHE A 45 48.38 13.34 11.12
C PHE A 45 48.40 13.06 9.61
N ALA A 46 49.48 12.45 9.10
CA ALA A 46 49.60 12.06 7.70
C ALA A 46 48.51 11.06 7.28
N TRP A 47 48.21 10.07 8.13
CA TRP A 47 47.14 9.12 7.86
C TRP A 47 45.75 9.79 7.84
N GLY A 48 45.46 10.66 8.81
CA GLY A 48 44.20 11.41 8.85
C GLY A 48 44.00 12.30 7.61
N LEU A 49 45.07 12.98 7.16
CA LEU A 49 45.04 13.79 5.94
C LEU A 49 44.77 12.94 4.69
N ALA A 50 45.42 11.77 4.58
CA ALA A 50 45.24 10.87 3.45
C ALA A 50 43.80 10.32 3.38
N VAL A 51 43.22 9.91 4.51
CA VAL A 51 41.83 9.43 4.58
C VAL A 51 40.84 10.54 4.24
N LEU A 52 41.10 11.77 4.68
CA LEU A 52 40.24 12.93 4.37
C LEU A 52 40.25 13.26 2.87
N ILE A 53 41.43 13.28 2.24
CA ILE A 53 41.56 13.49 0.79
C ILE A 53 40.83 12.39 0.01
N LEU A 54 40.99 11.13 0.44
CA LEU A 54 40.33 9.98 -0.18
C LEU A 54 38.81 10.06 -0.05
N GLY A 55 38.30 10.49 1.12
CA GLY A 55 36.88 10.71 1.36
C GLY A 55 36.29 11.79 0.45
N VAL A 56 37.00 12.91 0.29
CA VAL A 56 36.58 14.01 -0.61
C VAL A 56 36.55 13.55 -2.07
N LEU A 57 37.60 12.86 -2.53
CA LEU A 57 37.66 12.31 -3.90
C LEU A 57 36.53 11.31 -4.18
N HIS A 58 36.10 10.55 -3.17
CA HIS A 58 35.04 9.55 -3.32
C HIS A 58 33.63 10.16 -3.29
N LEU A 59 33.44 11.25 -2.55
CA LEU A 59 32.15 11.96 -2.43
C LEU A 59 31.91 12.95 -3.57
N ALA A 60 32.96 13.57 -4.10
CA ALA A 60 32.89 14.51 -5.23
C ALA A 60 32.09 14.00 -6.45
N PRO A 61 32.32 12.78 -6.99
CA PRO A 61 31.55 12.27 -8.13
C PRO A 61 30.09 11.96 -7.78
N ILE A 62 29.77 11.65 -6.52
CA ILE A 62 28.40 11.39 -6.06
C ILE A 62 27.62 12.71 -6.00
N ILE A 63 28.23 13.73 -5.40
CA ILE A 63 27.64 15.07 -5.30
C ILE A 63 27.51 15.68 -6.70
N ALA A 64 28.55 15.60 -7.53
CA ALA A 64 28.51 16.04 -8.91
C ALA A 64 27.44 15.29 -9.72
N GLY A 65 27.21 14.00 -9.46
CA GLY A 65 26.12 13.23 -10.09
C GLY A 65 24.73 13.78 -9.75
N ILE A 66 24.49 14.11 -8.47
CA ILE A 66 23.23 14.70 -8.01
C ILE A 66 23.02 16.10 -8.62
N TYR A 67 24.03 16.97 -8.55
CA TYR A 67 23.95 18.32 -9.12
C TYR A 67 23.86 18.31 -10.65
N ARG A 68 24.57 17.40 -11.33
CA ARG A 68 24.50 17.26 -12.80
C ARG A 68 23.12 16.81 -13.24
N GLN A 69 22.44 15.96 -12.46
CA GLN A 69 21.07 15.54 -12.75
C GLN A 69 20.07 16.70 -12.60
N GLU A 70 20.21 17.52 -11.55
CA GLU A 70 19.37 18.72 -11.35
C GLU A 70 19.68 19.83 -12.37
N TYR A 71 20.94 20.02 -12.74
CA TYR A 71 21.39 20.99 -13.75
C TYR A 71 20.90 20.61 -15.15
N ILE A 72 21.10 19.35 -15.57
CA ILE A 72 20.61 18.84 -16.85
C ILE A 72 19.07 18.96 -16.93
N ARG A 73 18.33 18.69 -15.84
CA ARG A 73 16.88 18.85 -15.81
C ARG A 73 16.46 20.30 -16.07
N ARG A 74 17.12 21.27 -15.43
CA ARG A 74 16.82 22.70 -15.58
C ARG A 74 17.21 23.25 -16.96
N THR A 75 18.35 22.82 -17.51
CA THR A 75 18.77 23.24 -18.86
C THR A 75 17.84 22.68 -19.95
N ILE A 76 17.37 21.44 -19.79
CA ILE A 76 16.40 20.80 -20.72
C ILE A 76 15.01 21.47 -20.63
N GLU A 77 14.56 21.87 -19.43
CA GLU A 77 13.32 22.65 -19.25
C GLU A 77 13.40 24.07 -19.86
N GLN A 78 14.57 24.71 -19.83
CA GLN A 78 14.77 26.06 -20.35
C GLN A 78 14.98 26.13 -21.86
N GLU A 79 15.64 25.14 -22.46
CA GLU A 79 15.89 25.11 -23.91
C GLU A 79 14.78 24.41 -24.72
N GLY A 80 13.77 23.81 -24.07
CA GLY A 80 12.61 23.19 -24.73
C GLY A 80 12.95 21.98 -25.61
N LEU A 81 14.20 21.52 -25.60
CA LEU A 81 14.71 20.40 -26.37
C LEU A 81 14.48 19.08 -25.62
N TYR A 82 13.22 18.64 -25.54
CA TYR A 82 12.98 17.21 -25.39
C TYR A 82 13.46 16.54 -26.69
N PRO A 83 14.46 15.64 -26.67
CA PRO A 83 14.74 14.85 -27.85
C PRO A 83 13.47 14.05 -28.17
N ALA A 84 13.04 14.10 -29.44
CA ALA A 84 11.96 13.27 -29.94
C ALA A 84 12.20 11.83 -29.49
N LYS A 85 11.35 11.38 -28.57
CA LYS A 85 11.35 10.11 -27.83
C LYS A 85 12.06 9.00 -28.61
N GLU A 86 13.37 8.91 -28.46
CA GLU A 86 14.17 7.96 -29.20
C GLU A 86 13.87 6.56 -28.64
N LYS A 87 13.62 5.60 -29.55
CA LYS A 87 13.11 4.24 -29.35
C LYS A 87 13.98 3.36 -28.43
N ARG A 88 14.08 3.72 -27.14
CA ARG A 88 14.59 2.87 -26.05
C ARG A 88 13.70 2.86 -24.80
N LEU A 89 12.54 3.50 -24.85
CA LEU A 89 11.44 3.11 -23.97
C LEU A 89 10.84 1.85 -24.58
N LYS A 90 11.33 0.71 -24.10
CA LYS A 90 10.55 -0.52 -24.11
C LYS A 90 9.14 -0.14 -23.68
N ILE A 91 8.17 -0.62 -24.42
CA ILE A 91 6.75 -0.62 -24.07
C ILE A 91 6.66 -1.35 -22.73
N HIS A 92 6.90 -0.65 -21.64
CA HIS A 92 6.59 -1.10 -20.30
C HIS A 92 5.11 -0.78 -20.16
N SER A 93 4.34 -1.85 -20.23
CA SER A 93 2.90 -1.95 -20.00
C SER A 93 2.38 -0.92 -18.98
N SER A 94 1.18 -0.39 -19.22
CA SER A 94 0.41 0.50 -18.31
C SER A 94 0.46 0.12 -16.82
N GLU A 95 0.71 -1.16 -16.51
CA GLU A 95 0.94 -1.69 -15.16
C GLU A 95 2.09 -1.01 -14.39
N ASP A 96 3.24 -0.80 -15.04
CA ASP A 96 4.44 -0.27 -14.37
C ASP A 96 4.23 1.20 -14.02
N GLU A 97 3.62 1.96 -14.94
CA GLU A 97 3.23 3.35 -14.74
C GLU A 97 2.22 3.48 -13.60
N TYR A 98 1.19 2.62 -13.56
CA TYR A 98 0.19 2.62 -12.49
C TYR A 98 0.80 2.38 -11.10
N VAL A 99 1.70 1.38 -11.00
CA VAL A 99 2.41 1.08 -9.76
C VAL A 99 3.34 2.22 -9.34
N GLU A 100 4.02 2.86 -10.29
CA GLU A 100 4.91 3.99 -10.01
C GLU A 100 4.13 5.20 -9.49
N VAL A 101 2.99 5.53 -10.10
CA VAL A 101 2.12 6.64 -9.65
C VAL A 101 1.66 6.43 -8.22
N ILE A 102 1.12 5.26 -7.88
CA ILE A 102 0.67 4.96 -6.51
C ILE A 102 1.86 4.99 -5.53
N ASN A 103 2.99 4.37 -5.89
CA ASN A 103 4.18 4.39 -5.05
C ASN A 103 4.67 5.82 -4.80
N PHE A 104 4.68 6.66 -5.83
CA PHE A 104 5.12 8.04 -5.74
C PHE A 104 4.19 8.84 -4.83
N HIS A 105 2.88 8.75 -5.04
CA HIS A 105 1.87 9.40 -4.21
C HIS A 105 2.00 8.99 -2.74
N LEU A 106 2.05 7.68 -2.44
CA LEU A 106 2.15 7.20 -1.06
C LEU A 106 3.49 7.54 -0.40
N ASN A 107 4.58 7.57 -1.16
CA ASN A 107 5.86 8.06 -0.64
C ASN A 107 5.81 9.56 -0.30
N GLN A 108 5.08 10.37 -1.06
CA GLN A 108 4.94 11.79 -0.77
C GLN A 108 4.10 12.04 0.47
N CYS A 109 2.93 11.42 0.58
CA CYS A 109 2.01 11.64 1.70
C CYS A 109 2.52 11.02 3.02
N TYR A 110 3.09 9.82 2.97
CA TYR A 110 3.39 9.01 4.16
C TYR A 110 4.90 8.78 4.40
N GLY A 111 5.74 9.20 3.46
CA GLY A 111 7.19 9.00 3.48
C GLY A 111 7.64 7.63 2.99
N ARG A 112 8.97 7.41 3.01
CA ARG A 112 9.62 6.20 2.49
C ARG A 112 9.16 4.88 3.13
N PHE A 113 8.58 4.94 4.33
CA PHE A 113 8.10 3.78 5.08
C PHE A 113 6.57 3.60 5.01
N TRP A 114 5.89 4.23 4.04
CA TRP A 114 4.43 4.16 3.88
C TRP A 114 3.87 2.74 3.92
N ARG A 115 4.60 1.74 3.40
CA ARG A 115 4.18 0.32 3.36
C ARG A 115 3.84 -0.26 4.73
N ARG A 116 4.32 0.33 5.83
CA ARG A 116 4.01 -0.06 7.21
C ARG A 116 2.89 0.76 7.85
N LYS A 117 2.60 1.94 7.29
CA LYS A 117 1.60 2.89 7.81
C LYS A 117 0.24 2.68 7.14
N VAL A 118 0.27 2.39 5.84
CA VAL A 118 -0.93 2.33 5.00
C VAL A 118 -1.45 0.90 4.88
N ARG A 119 -2.77 0.77 4.99
CA ARG A 119 -3.54 -0.44 4.73
C ARG A 119 -3.98 -0.48 3.27
N ILE A 120 -3.86 -1.63 2.61
CA ILE A 120 -4.32 -1.81 1.22
C ILE A 120 -5.51 -2.75 1.23
N LEU A 121 -6.67 -2.26 0.81
CA LEU A 121 -7.90 -3.03 0.69
C LEU A 121 -8.29 -3.16 -0.78
N LEU A 122 -8.62 -4.37 -1.20
CA LEU A 122 -9.18 -4.61 -2.54
C LEU A 122 -10.70 -4.58 -2.44
N VAL A 123 -11.35 -3.65 -3.13
CA VAL A 123 -12.82 -3.58 -3.20
C VAL A 123 -13.28 -4.28 -4.46
N MET A 124 -14.10 -5.32 -4.32
CA MET A 124 -14.69 -6.07 -5.42
C MET A 124 -16.21 -5.98 -5.36
N GLY A 125 -16.86 -6.10 -6.51
CA GLY A 125 -18.31 -6.06 -6.61
C GLY A 125 -18.74 -5.69 -8.01
N GLU A 126 -20.04 -5.54 -8.18
CA GLU A 126 -20.56 -4.84 -9.34
C GLU A 126 -20.28 -3.32 -9.18
N PRO A 127 -20.08 -2.57 -10.28
CA PRO A 127 -19.56 -1.21 -10.23
C PRO A 127 -20.46 -0.26 -9.43
N GLU A 128 -21.77 -0.44 -9.50
CA GLU A 128 -22.76 0.36 -8.75
C GLU A 128 -22.59 0.21 -7.23
N GLN A 129 -22.34 -1.01 -6.76
CA GLN A 129 -22.18 -1.34 -5.34
C GLN A 129 -20.82 -0.87 -4.84
N ALA A 130 -19.79 -0.92 -5.69
CA ALA A 130 -18.48 -0.39 -5.37
C ALA A 130 -18.48 1.14 -5.25
N GLU A 131 -19.15 1.82 -6.18
CA GLU A 131 -19.35 3.28 -6.14
C GLU A 131 -20.21 3.72 -4.94
N ALA A 132 -21.18 2.91 -4.53
CA ALA A 132 -21.97 3.18 -3.32
C ALA A 132 -21.12 3.15 -2.03
N ILE A 133 -20.05 2.35 -2.00
CA ILE A 133 -19.12 2.30 -0.86
C ILE A 133 -18.06 3.41 -0.97
N ALA A 134 -17.48 3.56 -2.16
CA ALA A 134 -16.36 4.46 -2.41
C ALA A 134 -16.58 5.19 -3.74
N PRO A 135 -17.23 6.36 -3.72
CA PRO A 135 -17.51 7.14 -4.92
C PRO A 135 -16.21 7.52 -5.65
N GLY A 136 -16.16 7.30 -6.96
CA GLY A 136 -15.03 7.53 -7.84
C GLY A 136 -14.06 6.36 -7.98
N LEU A 137 -14.25 5.26 -7.23
CA LEU A 137 -13.29 4.14 -7.20
C LEU A 137 -13.22 3.39 -8.54
N THR A 138 -14.34 3.21 -9.22
CA THR A 138 -14.38 2.49 -10.50
C THR A 138 -13.74 3.29 -11.62
N THR A 139 -13.82 4.63 -11.54
CA THR A 139 -13.23 5.54 -12.53
C THR A 139 -11.74 5.75 -12.31
N GLN A 140 -11.31 5.94 -11.05
CA GLN A 140 -9.92 6.22 -10.70
C GLN A 140 -9.08 4.95 -10.48
N HIS A 141 -9.74 3.79 -10.35
CA HIS A 141 -9.16 2.48 -10.04
C HIS A 141 -8.47 2.35 -8.68
N TRP A 142 -8.17 3.46 -8.01
CA TRP A 142 -7.70 3.52 -6.64
C TRP A 142 -8.16 4.81 -5.96
N LEU A 143 -8.32 4.75 -4.65
CA LEU A 143 -8.59 5.91 -3.79
C LEU A 143 -7.75 5.81 -2.53
N GLU A 144 -7.47 6.95 -1.92
CA GLU A 144 -6.65 7.05 -0.71
C GLU A 144 -7.35 7.92 0.34
N GLY A 145 -7.33 7.46 1.59
CA GLY A 145 -7.81 8.22 2.73
C GLY A 145 -7.69 7.45 4.04
N HIS A 146 -7.51 8.16 5.15
CA HIS A 146 -7.42 7.58 6.50
C HIS A 146 -6.42 6.41 6.59
N ASP A 147 -5.18 6.62 6.14
CA ASP A 147 -4.13 5.58 6.09
C ASP A 147 -4.55 4.31 5.32
N THR A 148 -5.53 4.41 4.43
CA THR A 148 -6.09 3.27 3.70
C THR A 148 -6.12 3.58 2.21
N VAL A 149 -5.64 2.64 1.41
CA VAL A 149 -5.70 2.66 -0.05
C VAL A 149 -6.71 1.61 -0.47
N LEU A 150 -7.75 2.07 -1.17
CA LEU A 150 -8.73 1.22 -1.82
C LEU A 150 -8.28 0.98 -3.25
N LEU A 151 -8.29 -0.27 -3.68
CA LEU A 151 -8.01 -0.66 -5.05
C LEU A 151 -9.25 -1.30 -5.65
N TRP A 152 -9.60 -0.92 -6.88
CA TRP A 152 -10.70 -1.54 -7.60
C TRP A 152 -10.31 -2.94 -8.07
N GLY A 153 -11.04 -3.95 -7.58
CA GLY A 153 -10.84 -5.37 -7.85
C GLY A 153 -11.71 -5.92 -8.99
N GLY A 154 -12.75 -5.19 -9.42
CA GLY A 154 -13.68 -5.66 -10.43
C GLY A 154 -14.76 -6.60 -9.87
N SER A 155 -15.48 -7.25 -10.79
CA SER A 155 -16.55 -8.18 -10.44
C SER A 155 -15.99 -9.47 -9.84
N PRO A 156 -16.60 -10.00 -8.76
CA PRO A 156 -16.17 -11.23 -8.09
C PRO A 156 -16.28 -12.50 -8.96
N GLN A 157 -17.09 -12.47 -10.02
CA GLN A 157 -17.30 -13.59 -10.94
C GLN A 157 -16.37 -13.56 -12.16
N ALA A 158 -15.65 -12.45 -12.36
CA ALA A 158 -14.68 -12.32 -13.43
C ALA A 158 -13.44 -13.18 -13.15
N GLU A 159 -12.85 -13.74 -14.22
CA GLU A 159 -11.62 -14.51 -14.05
C GLU A 159 -10.49 -13.64 -13.46
N PRO A 160 -9.59 -14.26 -12.66
CA PRO A 160 -8.45 -13.57 -12.08
C PRO A 160 -7.60 -12.89 -13.14
N ASP A 161 -7.57 -11.56 -13.12
CA ASP A 161 -6.63 -10.84 -13.96
C ASP A 161 -5.21 -11.01 -13.40
N GLY A 162 -4.42 -11.85 -14.06
CA GLY A 162 -3.02 -12.09 -13.71
C GLY A 162 -2.18 -10.81 -13.73
N VAL A 163 -2.61 -9.79 -14.49
CA VAL A 163 -1.99 -8.46 -14.53
C VAL A 163 -2.21 -7.72 -13.21
N GLN A 164 -3.46 -7.64 -12.74
CA GLN A 164 -3.79 -7.00 -11.46
C GLN A 164 -3.06 -7.66 -10.27
N LEU A 165 -2.96 -8.99 -10.25
CA LEU A 165 -2.20 -9.70 -9.21
C LEU A 165 -0.70 -9.35 -9.25
N LYS A 166 -0.11 -9.15 -10.44
CA LYS A 166 1.29 -8.70 -10.56
C LYS A 166 1.47 -7.27 -10.04
N VAL A 167 0.55 -6.36 -10.36
CA VAL A 167 0.51 -4.99 -9.85
C VAL A 167 0.51 -4.98 -8.32
N LEU A 168 -0.36 -5.80 -7.70
CA LEU A 168 -0.43 -5.94 -6.24
C LEU A 168 0.88 -6.43 -5.62
N ARG A 169 1.53 -7.42 -6.23
CA ARG A 169 2.85 -7.89 -5.76
C ARG A 169 3.95 -6.82 -5.89
N LYS A 170 3.92 -6.01 -6.95
CA LYS A 170 4.88 -4.92 -7.17
C LYS A 170 4.70 -3.79 -6.16
N LEU A 171 3.44 -3.46 -5.79
CA LEU A 171 3.12 -2.48 -4.76
C LEU A 171 3.71 -2.87 -3.38
N ARG A 172 3.41 -4.10 -2.90
CA ARG A 172 3.85 -4.57 -1.58
C ARG A 172 4.19 -6.07 -1.59
N ARG A 173 5.50 -6.38 -1.50
CA ARG A 173 6.04 -7.75 -1.68
C ARG A 173 5.66 -8.77 -0.59
N ARG A 174 5.51 -8.36 0.68
CA ARG A 174 5.31 -9.31 1.81
C ARG A 174 3.84 -9.58 2.17
N ARG A 175 2.99 -8.56 2.09
CA ARG A 175 1.56 -8.64 2.36
C ARG A 175 0.86 -7.79 1.32
N PRO A 176 0.62 -8.25 0.09
CA PRO A 176 0.09 -7.38 -0.96
C PRO A 176 -1.24 -6.70 -0.62
N LEU A 177 -2.09 -7.37 0.17
CA LEU A 177 -3.39 -6.87 0.63
C LEU A 177 -3.56 -7.08 2.13
N ASP A 178 -4.20 -6.13 2.82
CA ASP A 178 -4.63 -6.26 4.22
C ASP A 178 -6.03 -6.87 4.34
N GLY A 179 -6.83 -6.78 3.28
CA GLY A 179 -8.18 -7.33 3.23
C GLY A 179 -8.80 -7.20 1.84
N VAL A 180 -9.84 -7.98 1.60
CA VAL A 180 -10.71 -7.86 0.42
C VAL A 180 -12.10 -7.48 0.93
N VAL A 181 -12.64 -6.36 0.46
CA VAL A 181 -14.01 -5.92 0.71
C VAL A 181 -14.85 -6.34 -0.48
N TRP A 182 -15.81 -7.22 -0.27
CA TRP A 182 -16.71 -7.69 -1.31
C TRP A 182 -18.07 -7.02 -1.16
N ALA A 183 -18.33 -6.03 -2.01
CA ALA A 183 -19.57 -5.29 -2.13
C ALA A 183 -20.62 -6.11 -2.89
N MET A 184 -21.79 -6.29 -2.30
CA MET A 184 -22.90 -7.01 -2.93
C MET A 184 -24.25 -6.52 -2.42
N THR A 185 -25.31 -6.86 -3.14
CA THR A 185 -26.70 -6.63 -2.71
C THR A 185 -27.25 -7.81 -1.93
N GLU A 186 -28.36 -7.60 -1.24
CA GLU A 186 -29.10 -8.66 -0.55
C GLU A 186 -29.54 -9.81 -1.47
N ALA A 187 -29.98 -9.48 -2.69
CA ALA A 187 -30.37 -10.49 -3.68
C ALA A 187 -29.21 -11.40 -4.08
N GLN A 188 -27.97 -10.88 -4.10
CA GLN A 188 -26.76 -11.66 -4.37
C GLN A 188 -26.35 -12.49 -3.15
N LEU A 189 -26.54 -11.95 -1.93
CA LEU A 189 -26.27 -12.66 -0.67
C LEU A 189 -27.12 -13.93 -0.53
N SER A 190 -28.37 -13.92 -1.02
CA SER A 190 -29.25 -15.09 -1.00
C SER A 190 -28.83 -16.20 -1.98
N GLN A 191 -27.93 -15.92 -2.92
CA GLN A 191 -27.52 -16.85 -3.98
C GLN A 191 -26.28 -17.65 -3.58
N ARG A 192 -26.46 -18.65 -2.69
CA ARG A 192 -25.37 -19.51 -2.17
C ARG A 192 -24.41 -20.06 -3.25
N PRO A 193 -24.87 -20.58 -4.41
CA PRO A 193 -23.95 -21.11 -5.42
C PRO A 193 -22.98 -20.06 -5.99
N GLN A 194 -23.45 -18.83 -6.15
CA GLN A 194 -22.60 -17.72 -6.62
C GLN A 194 -21.61 -17.29 -5.54
N MET A 195 -22.03 -17.34 -4.27
CA MET A 195 -21.14 -17.09 -3.14
C MET A 195 -19.99 -18.08 -3.06
N ASP A 196 -20.31 -19.37 -3.13
CA ASP A 196 -19.30 -20.42 -3.09
C ASP A 196 -18.31 -20.32 -4.25
N THR A 197 -18.80 -19.97 -5.44
CA THR A 197 -17.98 -19.79 -6.64
C THR A 197 -17.01 -18.62 -6.45
N ALA A 198 -17.50 -17.45 -6.03
CA ALA A 198 -16.68 -16.27 -5.79
C ALA A 198 -15.65 -16.49 -4.68
N LEU A 199 -16.03 -17.17 -3.57
CA LEU A 199 -15.08 -17.52 -2.51
C LEU A 199 -13.98 -18.46 -3.00
N ARG A 200 -14.30 -19.44 -3.85
CA ARG A 200 -13.31 -20.32 -4.47
C ARG A 200 -12.40 -19.55 -5.44
N MET A 201 -12.94 -18.59 -6.18
CA MET A 201 -12.15 -17.71 -7.06
C MET A 201 -11.18 -16.86 -6.23
N LEU A 202 -11.63 -16.27 -5.12
CA LEU A 202 -10.78 -15.52 -4.18
C LEU A 202 -9.69 -16.38 -3.56
N GLN A 203 -10.00 -17.63 -3.21
CA GLN A 203 -9.00 -18.58 -2.73
C GLN A 203 -7.97 -18.91 -3.82
N LYS A 204 -8.40 -19.08 -5.08
CA LYS A 204 -7.49 -19.29 -6.22
C LYS A 204 -6.59 -18.07 -6.44
N GLN A 205 -7.15 -16.86 -6.38
CA GLN A 205 -6.41 -15.61 -6.46
C GLN A 205 -5.38 -15.47 -5.32
N GLY A 206 -5.78 -15.75 -4.07
CA GLY A 206 -4.87 -15.69 -2.92
C GLY A 206 -3.72 -16.70 -3.04
N ARG A 207 -4.01 -17.93 -3.50
CA ARG A 207 -2.98 -18.95 -3.80
C ARG A 207 -2.01 -18.49 -4.89
N GLN A 208 -2.54 -17.93 -5.98
CA GLN A 208 -1.70 -17.36 -7.03
C GLN A 208 -0.85 -16.24 -6.43
N LEU A 209 -1.44 -15.28 -5.73
CA LEU A 209 -0.76 -14.14 -5.11
C LEU A 209 0.33 -14.55 -4.08
N GLY A 210 0.23 -15.75 -3.51
CA GLY A 210 1.07 -16.23 -2.42
C GLY A 210 0.66 -15.66 -1.06
N TRP A 211 -0.55 -15.12 -0.96
CA TRP A 211 -1.08 -14.44 0.22
C TRP A 211 -2.60 -14.52 0.24
N GLN A 212 -3.17 -15.05 1.34
CA GLN A 212 -4.61 -15.11 1.54
C GLN A 212 -5.04 -13.98 2.49
N ALA A 213 -5.62 -12.92 1.94
CA ALA A 213 -6.17 -11.83 2.74
C ALA A 213 -7.55 -12.23 3.32
N PRO A 214 -7.94 -11.69 4.49
CA PRO A 214 -9.29 -11.85 5.01
C PRO A 214 -10.31 -11.18 4.07
N VAL A 215 -11.48 -11.81 3.94
CA VAL A 215 -12.58 -11.33 3.09
C VAL A 215 -13.69 -10.77 3.99
N TYR A 216 -14.06 -9.52 3.73
CA TYR A 216 -15.15 -8.82 4.40
C TYR A 216 -16.30 -8.67 3.41
N VAL A 217 -17.47 -9.18 3.77
CA VAL A 217 -18.68 -8.99 2.95
C VAL A 217 -19.35 -7.68 3.35
N TRP A 218 -19.61 -6.83 2.37
CA TRP A 218 -20.31 -5.57 2.56
C TRP A 218 -21.65 -5.61 1.83
N ASN A 219 -22.74 -5.66 2.58
CA ASN A 219 -24.09 -5.62 2.02
C ASN A 219 -24.51 -4.18 1.79
N VAL A 220 -24.62 -3.79 0.52
CA VAL A 220 -25.12 -2.49 0.10
C VAL A 220 -26.64 -2.54 0.07
N ARG A 221 -27.28 -1.79 0.97
CA ARG A 221 -28.74 -1.67 1.06
C ARG A 221 -29.18 -0.29 0.60
N HIS A 222 -30.29 -0.27 -0.13
CA HIS A 222 -30.96 0.97 -0.49
C HIS A 222 -31.77 1.51 0.69
N SER A 223 -31.87 2.84 0.73
CA SER A 223 -32.66 3.58 1.71
C SER A 223 -33.54 4.56 0.97
N ASN A 224 -34.80 4.66 1.36
CA ASN A 224 -35.74 5.63 0.78
C ASN A 224 -35.34 7.07 1.11
N TRP A 225 -34.69 7.26 2.25
CA TRP A 225 -34.20 8.55 2.73
C TRP A 225 -32.68 8.59 2.70
N ASP A 226 -32.11 9.74 2.37
CA ASP A 226 -30.67 10.00 2.51
C ASP A 226 -30.24 9.82 3.97
N GLN A 227 -29.18 9.03 4.20
CA GLN A 227 -28.65 8.70 5.52
C GLN A 227 -27.24 9.27 5.75
N ARG A 228 -26.70 10.07 4.82
CA ARG A 228 -25.29 10.50 4.87
C ARG A 228 -24.94 11.33 6.10
N ASP A 229 -25.86 12.16 6.56
CA ASP A 229 -25.66 13.05 7.72
C ASP A 229 -26.06 12.42 9.06
N ARG A 230 -26.46 11.13 9.04
CA ARG A 230 -26.86 10.42 10.24
C ARG A 230 -25.66 10.19 11.16
N PRO A 231 -25.84 10.28 12.50
CA PRO A 231 -24.81 9.83 13.42
C PRO A 231 -24.50 8.33 13.22
N THR A 232 -23.30 8.06 12.70
CA THR A 232 -22.80 6.70 12.45
C THR A 232 -22.28 6.10 13.74
N GLN A 233 -22.65 4.85 13.99
CA GLN A 233 -22.26 4.12 15.18
C GLN A 233 -22.06 2.65 14.84
N THR A 234 -21.03 2.05 15.41
CA THR A 234 -20.78 0.62 15.28
C THR A 234 -21.84 -0.14 16.08
N ILE A 235 -22.56 -1.03 15.41
CA ILE A 235 -23.46 -1.99 16.04
C ILE A 235 -23.04 -3.38 15.61
N GLY A 236 -22.93 -4.27 16.59
CA GLY A 236 -22.59 -5.65 16.39
C GLY A 236 -22.49 -6.36 17.72
N CYS A 237 -22.32 -7.68 17.66
CA CYS A 237 -21.98 -8.50 18.80
C CYS A 237 -20.59 -9.09 18.57
N PHE A 238 -19.83 -9.28 19.65
CA PHE A 238 -18.58 -10.01 19.58
C PHE A 238 -18.89 -11.51 19.60
N LEU A 239 -18.42 -12.21 18.58
CA LEU A 239 -18.58 -13.65 18.49
C LEU A 239 -17.35 -14.33 19.13
N PRO A 240 -17.55 -15.32 20.00
CA PRO A 240 -16.44 -16.09 20.56
C PRO A 240 -15.77 -16.95 19.48
N GLU A 241 -14.51 -17.31 19.69
CA GLU A 241 -13.70 -18.08 18.73
C GLU A 241 -14.35 -19.44 18.36
N ALA A 242 -15.03 -20.08 19.31
CA ALA A 242 -15.84 -21.28 19.11
C ALA A 242 -17.35 -20.96 19.11
N CYS A 243 -17.78 -20.08 18.21
CA CYS A 243 -19.18 -19.69 18.11
C CYS A 243 -20.06 -20.87 17.63
N THR A 244 -21.03 -21.28 18.44
CA THR A 244 -22.08 -22.20 18.01
C THR A 244 -23.23 -21.42 17.35
N PRO A 245 -24.04 -22.05 16.49
CA PRO A 245 -25.21 -21.41 15.90
C PRO A 245 -26.16 -20.83 16.94
N GLN A 246 -26.32 -21.50 18.08
CA GLN A 246 -27.17 -21.05 19.19
C GLN A 246 -26.61 -19.78 19.85
N VAL A 247 -25.29 -19.70 20.08
CA VAL A 247 -24.66 -18.50 20.63
C VAL A 247 -24.76 -17.33 19.66
N LEU A 248 -24.57 -17.59 18.36
CA LEU A 248 -24.77 -16.59 17.31
C LEU A 248 -26.20 -16.04 17.32
N GLU A 249 -27.20 -16.94 17.33
CA GLU A 249 -28.61 -16.58 17.36
C GLU A 249 -28.94 -15.74 18.61
N GLN A 250 -28.46 -16.15 19.79
CA GLN A 250 -28.64 -15.39 21.03
C GLN A 250 -28.01 -13.99 20.94
N CYS A 251 -26.78 -13.90 20.45
CA CYS A 251 -26.09 -12.62 20.29
C CYS A 251 -26.80 -11.70 19.28
N LEU A 252 -27.31 -12.24 18.18
CA LEU A 252 -28.07 -11.47 17.20
C LEU A 252 -29.43 -11.02 17.76
N ASN A 253 -30.14 -11.88 18.49
CA ASN A 253 -31.43 -11.56 19.11
C ASN A 253 -31.36 -10.50 20.22
N GLN A 254 -30.16 -10.22 20.75
CA GLN A 254 -29.92 -9.14 21.71
C GLN A 254 -29.76 -7.75 21.04
N LEU A 255 -29.55 -7.70 19.72
CA LEU A 255 -29.32 -6.44 19.00
C LEU A 255 -30.60 -5.61 18.74
N PRO A 256 -31.76 -6.20 18.34
CA PRO A 256 -32.96 -5.42 18.03
C PRO A 256 -33.41 -4.46 19.13
N PRO A 257 -33.46 -4.82 20.43
CA PRO A 257 -33.84 -3.87 21.47
C PRO A 257 -32.88 -2.67 21.56
N GLN A 258 -31.57 -2.89 21.40
CA GLN A 258 -30.56 -1.83 21.43
C GLN A 258 -30.65 -0.92 20.20
N LEU A 259 -30.88 -1.53 19.03
CA LEU A 259 -31.12 -0.83 17.77
C LEU A 259 -32.37 0.04 17.85
N THR A 260 -33.46 -0.49 18.40
CA THR A 260 -34.74 0.24 18.56
C THR A 260 -34.58 1.43 19.49
N ALA A 261 -33.98 1.24 20.67
CA ALA A 261 -33.78 2.33 21.63
C ALA A 261 -32.94 3.48 21.02
N ARG A 262 -31.82 3.15 20.37
CA ARG A 262 -30.97 4.15 19.70
C ARG A 262 -31.64 4.75 18.47
N GLY A 263 -32.37 3.95 17.71
CA GLY A 263 -33.09 4.36 16.50
C GLY A 263 -34.20 5.35 16.79
N ILE A 264 -34.98 5.15 17.86
CA ILE A 264 -35.99 6.11 18.32
C ILE A 264 -35.33 7.46 18.60
N GLY A 265 -34.19 7.48 19.29
CA GLY A 265 -33.45 8.71 19.54
C GLY A 265 -33.01 9.43 18.26
N GLN A 266 -32.54 8.69 17.24
CA GLN A 266 -32.13 9.29 15.96
C GLN A 266 -33.33 9.84 15.17
N VAL A 267 -34.44 9.12 15.14
CA VAL A 267 -35.67 9.53 14.44
C VAL A 267 -36.32 10.74 15.10
N LEU A 268 -36.33 10.80 16.44
CA LEU A 268 -36.85 11.97 17.17
C LEU A 268 -36.04 13.25 16.90
N ALA A 269 -34.74 13.12 16.65
CA ALA A 269 -33.90 14.25 16.26
C ALA A 269 -34.13 14.65 14.80
N GLU A 270 -34.24 13.67 13.89
CA GLU A 270 -34.52 13.88 12.47
C GLU A 270 -35.24 12.65 11.92
N ASN A 271 -36.50 12.83 11.48
CA ASN A 271 -37.36 11.72 11.05
C ASN A 271 -36.77 10.87 9.91
N ARG A 272 -35.86 11.45 9.11
CA ARG A 272 -35.17 10.74 8.02
C ARG A 272 -34.20 9.67 8.51
N HIS A 273 -33.71 9.74 9.76
CA HIS A 273 -32.69 8.82 10.28
C HIS A 273 -33.26 7.48 10.78
N ASP A 274 -34.02 6.78 9.93
CA ASP A 274 -34.76 5.55 10.27
C ASP A 274 -33.92 4.26 10.19
N PHE A 275 -32.68 4.33 9.71
CA PHE A 275 -31.85 3.15 9.40
C PHE A 275 -31.80 2.10 10.51
N LEU A 276 -31.63 2.52 11.77
CA LEU A 276 -31.54 1.60 12.91
C LEU A 276 -32.84 0.87 13.21
N LEU A 277 -33.98 1.56 13.06
CA LEU A 277 -35.29 0.96 13.26
C LEU A 277 -35.60 -0.04 12.15
N ARG A 278 -35.26 0.32 10.91
CA ARG A 278 -35.41 -0.56 9.75
C ARG A 278 -34.56 -1.81 9.88
N LEU A 279 -33.31 -1.66 10.35
CA LEU A 279 -32.42 -2.78 10.63
C LEU A 279 -32.98 -3.68 11.75
N ALA A 280 -33.50 -3.10 12.84
CA ALA A 280 -34.12 -3.86 13.92
C ALA A 280 -35.34 -4.65 13.42
N GLN A 281 -36.21 -4.02 12.65
CA GLN A 281 -37.38 -4.66 12.05
C GLN A 281 -36.98 -5.82 11.14
N TYR A 282 -35.96 -5.61 10.31
CA TYR A 282 -35.44 -6.64 9.41
C TYR A 282 -34.88 -7.85 10.18
N MET A 283 -34.11 -7.60 11.25
CA MET A 283 -33.60 -8.69 12.11
C MET A 283 -34.74 -9.46 12.80
N LEU A 284 -35.78 -8.77 13.26
CA LEU A 284 -36.95 -9.41 13.88
C LEU A 284 -37.80 -10.22 12.89
N ALA A 285 -37.76 -9.88 11.59
CA ALA A 285 -38.43 -10.62 10.54
C ALA A 285 -37.68 -11.89 10.10
N GLY A 286 -36.54 -12.19 10.71
CA GLY A 286 -35.74 -13.40 10.42
C GLY A 286 -34.55 -13.18 9.50
N GLY A 287 -34.34 -11.95 9.00
CA GLY A 287 -33.34 -11.64 7.98
C GLY A 287 -33.75 -12.10 6.59
#